data_AF-A0A545U1L3-F1
#
_entry.id   AF-A0A545U1L3-F1
#
_cell.length_a   1.000
_cell.length_b   1.000
_cell.length_c   1.000
_cell.angle_alpha   90.00
_cell.angle_beta   90.00
_cell.angle_gamma   90.00
#
_symmetry.space_group_name_H-M   'P 1'
#
loop_
_entity.id
_entity.type
_entity.pdbx_description
1 polymer ?
#
loop_
_entity_poly.entity_id
_entity_poly.type
_entity_poly.pdbx_seq_one_letter_code
_entity_poly.pdbx_strand_id
1 'polypeptide(L)'
;MSLRLPQSLFQTSQLETGASVLDGEILAEKAAALGHAGKRAEEALLHLRNYSGPKDDRAVILQAAIDAVYAYFIQRELCGFPNHDEPIAHYGIPAEVLVRLGAR
;
A
#
# COMPACT_ATOMS: atom_id res chain seq x y z
N MET A 1 47.98 -26.03 10.19
CA MET A 1 47.03 -24.95 10.52
C MET A 1 46.50 -24.38 9.21
N SER A 2 45.26 -24.71 8.85
CA SER A 2 44.61 -24.19 7.64
C SER A 2 43.90 -22.87 7.96
N LEU A 3 44.33 -21.77 7.34
CA LEU A 3 43.66 -20.49 7.47
C LEU A 3 42.39 -20.51 6.61
N ARG A 4 41.23 -20.35 7.25
CA ARG A 4 39.94 -20.17 6.56
C ARG A 4 39.67 -18.67 6.49
N LEU A 5 39.54 -18.13 5.28
CA LEU A 5 39.19 -16.72 5.09
C LEU A 5 37.74 -16.44 5.58
N PRO A 6 37.50 -15.25 6.17
CA PRO A 6 36.16 -14.86 6.63
C PRO A 6 35.19 -14.74 5.45
N GLN A 7 34.00 -15.33 5.60
CA GLN A 7 32.93 -15.32 4.59
C GLN A 7 32.43 -13.92 4.22
N SER A 8 32.68 -12.91 5.05
CA SER A 8 32.31 -11.51 4.77
C SER A 8 33.05 -10.93 3.56
N LEU A 9 34.25 -11.43 3.24
CA LEU A 9 35.02 -10.97 2.07
C LEU A 9 34.45 -11.51 0.74
N PHE A 10 33.60 -12.53 0.79
CA PHE A 10 32.89 -13.06 -0.38
C PHE A 10 31.53 -12.40 -0.62
N GLN A 11 31.01 -11.63 0.34
CA GLN A 11 29.74 -10.90 0.16
C GLN A 11 29.89 -9.62 -0.67
N THR A 12 31.10 -9.09 -0.82
CA THR A 12 31.36 -7.81 -1.52
C THR A 12 31.32 -7.90 -3.05
N SER A 13 31.04 -9.06 -3.64
CA SER A 13 30.84 -9.19 -5.09
C SER A 13 29.52 -9.88 -5.42
N GLN A 14 28.41 -9.43 -4.83
CA GLN A 14 27.12 -9.56 -5.52
C GLN A 14 27.25 -8.77 -6.82
N LEU A 15 27.72 -9.46 -7.88
CA LEU A 15 27.68 -8.94 -9.24
C LEU A 15 26.21 -8.63 -9.52
N GLU A 16 25.91 -7.38 -9.84
CA GLU A 16 24.60 -6.98 -10.33
C GLU A 16 24.28 -7.82 -11.56
N THR A 17 23.42 -8.82 -11.39
CA THR A 17 22.94 -9.66 -12.48
C THR A 17 21.69 -9.02 -13.05
N GLY A 18 21.30 -9.35 -14.28
CA GLY A 18 20.02 -8.87 -14.82
C GLY A 18 18.83 -9.18 -13.91
N ALA A 19 18.91 -10.25 -13.10
CA ALA A 19 17.90 -10.59 -12.10
C ALA A 19 17.89 -9.63 -10.89
N SER A 20 19.05 -9.22 -10.37
CA SER A 20 19.11 -8.28 -9.23
C SER A 20 18.63 -6.88 -9.60
N VAL A 21 18.90 -6.45 -10.84
CA VAL A 21 18.38 -5.18 -11.38
C VAL A 21 16.86 -5.23 -11.49
N LEU A 22 16.30 -6.31 -12.06
CA LEU A 22 14.85 -6.49 -12.18
C LEU A 22 14.16 -6.54 -10.81
N ASP A 23 14.73 -7.23 -9.83
CA ASP A 23 14.20 -7.26 -8.46
C ASP A 23 14.13 -5.85 -7.85
N GLY A 24 15.18 -5.03 -8.09
CA GLY A 24 15.22 -3.63 -7.69
C GLY A 24 14.14 -2.77 -8.35
N GLU A 25 13.92 -2.94 -9.65
CA GLU A 25 12.86 -2.24 -10.39
C GLU A 25 11.47 -2.64 -9.91
N ILE A 26 11.22 -3.93 -9.68
CA ILE A 26 9.95 -4.42 -9.13
C ILE A 26 9.71 -3.83 -7.74
N LEU A 27 10.74 -3.77 -6.89
CA LEU A 27 10.63 -3.16 -5.57
C LEU A 27 10.31 -1.67 -5.64
N ALA A 28 10.98 -0.94 -6.54
CA ALA A 28 10.71 0.48 -6.78
C ALA A 28 9.28 0.72 -7.27
N GLU A 29 8.80 -0.08 -8.22
CA GLU A 29 7.42 0.01 -8.74
C GLU A 29 6.40 -0.31 -7.65
N LYS A 30 6.62 -1.35 -6.84
CA LYS A 30 5.76 -1.68 -5.69
C LYS A 30 5.63 -0.51 -4.71
N ALA A 31 6.75 0.14 -4.39
CA ALA A 31 6.78 1.30 -3.51
C ALA A 31 6.02 2.49 -4.10
N ALA A 32 6.23 2.78 -5.39
CA ALA A 32 5.51 3.84 -6.10
C ALA A 32 3.99 3.57 -6.14
N ALA A 33 3.60 2.35 -6.53
CA ALA A 33 2.20 1.92 -6.59
C ALA A 33 1.52 2.00 -5.22
N LEU A 34 2.21 1.61 -4.14
CA LEU A 34 1.70 1.73 -2.77
C LEU A 34 1.50 3.20 -2.36
N GLY A 35 2.46 4.08 -2.67
CA GLY A 35 2.32 5.51 -2.42
C GLY A 35 1.15 6.14 -3.19
N HIS A 36 1.00 5.80 -4.47
CA HIS A 36 -0.11 6.28 -5.29
C HIS A 36 -1.48 5.77 -4.82
N ALA A 37 -1.57 4.52 -4.39
CA ALA A 37 -2.81 3.97 -3.85
C ALA A 37 -3.19 4.66 -2.52
N GLY A 38 -2.22 4.89 -1.63
CA GLY A 38 -2.44 5.60 -0.37
C GLY A 38 -2.93 7.03 -0.59
N LYS A 39 -2.30 7.78 -1.50
CA LYS A 39 -2.73 9.14 -1.85
C LYS A 39 -4.16 9.19 -2.40
N ARG A 40 -4.53 8.25 -3.28
CA ARG A 40 -5.90 8.15 -3.81
C ARG A 40 -6.92 7.84 -2.73
N ALA A 41 -6.58 6.95 -1.79
CA ALA A 41 -7.45 6.66 -0.64
C ALA A 41 -7.63 7.89 0.24
N GLU A 42 -6.56 8.62 0.56
CA GLU A 42 -6.60 9.86 1.33
C GLU A 42 -7.50 10.93 0.67
N GLU A 43 -7.32 11.17 -0.62
CA GLU A 43 -8.10 12.14 -1.39
C GLU A 43 -9.60 11.76 -1.42
N ALA A 44 -9.91 10.49 -1.67
CA ALA A 44 -11.29 10.01 -1.71
C ALA A 44 -11.98 10.10 -0.34
N LEU A 45 -11.27 9.77 0.75
CA LEU A 45 -11.77 9.90 2.11
C LEU A 45 -11.97 11.36 2.51
N LEU A 46 -11.05 12.25 2.13
CA LEU A 46 -11.20 13.69 2.35
C LEU A 46 -12.42 14.23 1.59
N HIS A 47 -12.63 13.80 0.35
CA HIS A 47 -13.78 14.20 -0.45
C HIS A 47 -15.09 13.72 0.19
N LEU A 48 -15.16 12.45 0.62
CA LEU A 48 -16.32 11.91 1.35
C LEU A 48 -16.62 12.70 2.63
N ARG A 49 -15.59 13.04 3.40
CA ARG A 49 -15.75 13.77 4.67
C ARG A 49 -16.23 15.21 4.46
N ASN A 50 -15.77 15.87 3.40
CA ASN A 50 -16.09 17.27 3.13
C ASN A 50 -17.37 17.45 2.29
N TYR A 51 -17.94 16.36 1.76
CA TYR A 51 -19.12 16.44 0.91
C TYR A 51 -20.38 16.79 1.72
N SER A 52 -21.00 17.92 1.36
CA SER A 52 -22.23 18.44 1.98
C SER A 52 -23.39 18.61 0.98
N GLY A 53 -23.31 17.96 -0.18
CA GLY A 53 -24.31 18.06 -1.25
C GLY A 53 -25.49 17.08 -1.12
N PRO A 54 -26.28 16.90 -2.18
CA PRO A 54 -27.41 15.97 -2.23
C PRO A 54 -27.07 14.53 -1.80
N LYS A 55 -28.05 13.82 -1.23
CA LYS A 55 -27.86 12.43 -0.79
C LYS A 55 -27.50 11.48 -1.93
N ASP A 56 -28.03 11.72 -3.13
CA ASP A 56 -27.81 10.83 -4.28
C ASP A 56 -26.35 10.85 -4.76
N ASP A 57 -25.69 12.02 -4.80
CA ASP A 57 -24.25 12.05 -5.16
C ASP A 57 -23.35 11.59 -4.00
N ARG A 58 -23.82 11.67 -2.74
CA ARG A 58 -23.07 11.11 -1.61
C ARG A 58 -22.83 9.61 -1.77
N ALA A 59 -23.80 8.88 -2.33
CA ALA A 59 -23.65 7.44 -2.55
C ALA A 59 -22.53 7.12 -3.54
N VAL A 60 -22.39 7.93 -4.59
CA VAL A 60 -21.31 7.80 -5.59
C VAL A 60 -19.95 8.11 -4.95
N ILE A 61 -19.87 9.16 -4.14
CA ILE A 61 -18.63 9.54 -3.45
C ILE A 61 -18.23 8.49 -2.41
N LEU A 62 -19.19 7.94 -1.68
CA LEU A 62 -18.95 6.82 -0.77
C LEU A 62 -18.39 5.61 -1.52
N GLN A 63 -18.96 5.27 -2.67
CA GLN A 63 -18.45 4.15 -3.47
C GLN A 63 -17.01 4.41 -3.96
N ALA A 64 -16.71 5.63 -4.39
CA ALA A 64 -15.35 6.00 -4.80
C ALA A 64 -14.34 5.87 -3.64
N ALA A 65 -14.73 6.25 -2.42
CA ALA A 65 -13.90 6.05 -1.22
C ALA A 65 -13.70 4.57 -0.89
N ILE A 66 -14.75 3.74 -1.01
CA ILE A 66 -14.67 2.29 -0.83
C ILE A 66 -13.67 1.67 -1.82
N ASP A 67 -13.80 1.99 -3.10
CA ASP A 67 -12.94 1.41 -4.14
C ASP A 67 -11.47 1.83 -3.96
N ALA A 68 -11.23 3.10 -3.58
CA ALA A 68 -9.88 3.61 -3.33
C ALA A 68 -9.22 2.94 -2.11
N VAL A 69 -9.96 2.78 -1.01
CA VAL A 69 -9.47 2.09 0.19
C VAL A 69 -9.21 0.61 -0.08
N TYR A 70 -10.11 -0.06 -0.83
CA TYR A 70 -9.92 -1.47 -1.20
C TYR A 70 -8.64 -1.68 -2.03
N ALA A 71 -8.45 -0.85 -3.05
CA ALA A 71 -7.24 -0.91 -3.88
C ALA A 71 -5.97 -0.67 -3.06
N TYR A 72 -6.03 0.22 -2.07
CA TYR A 72 -4.93 0.47 -1.16
C TYR A 72 -4.60 -0.71 -0.25
N PHE A 73 -5.61 -1.37 0.34
CA PHE A 73 -5.41 -2.58 1.15
C PHE A 73 -4.81 -3.72 0.34
N ILE A 74 -5.32 -3.99 -0.87
CA ILE A 74 -4.70 -4.99 -1.76
C ILE A 74 -3.24 -4.65 -2.02
N GLN A 75 -2.93 -3.39 -2.35
CA GLN A 75 -1.55 -3.00 -2.63
C GLN A 75 -0.64 -3.17 -1.40
N ARG A 76 -1.16 -2.91 -0.18
CA ARG A 76 -0.44 -3.18 1.07
C ARG A 76 -0.16 -4.66 1.26
N GLU A 77 -1.14 -5.52 1.06
CA GLU A 77 -1.00 -6.98 1.15
C GLU A 77 0.04 -7.50 0.15
N LEU A 78 0.01 -7.02 -1.10
CA LEU A 78 0.99 -7.35 -2.15
C LEU A 78 2.43 -6.89 -1.80
N CYS A 79 2.55 -5.88 -0.95
CA CYS A 79 3.82 -5.40 -0.41
C CYS A 79 4.22 -6.06 0.92
N GLY A 80 3.45 -7.03 1.42
CA GLY A 80 3.76 -7.78 2.64
C GLY A 80 3.20 -7.16 3.93
N PHE A 81 2.21 -6.27 3.85
CA PHE A 81 1.59 -5.59 5.01
C PHE A 81 0.11 -5.98 5.17
N PRO A 82 -0.21 -7.17 5.71
CA PRO A 82 -1.59 -7.66 5.78
C PRO A 82 -2.41 -7.09 6.94
N ASN A 83 -1.79 -6.41 7.92
CA ASN A 83 -2.53 -5.77 9.00
C ASN A 83 -3.04 -4.39 8.55
N HIS A 84 -4.34 -4.13 8.78
CA HIS A 84 -5.02 -2.89 8.41
C HIS A 84 -5.31 -1.96 9.60
N ASP A 85 -5.04 -2.35 10.85
CA ASP A 85 -5.36 -1.53 12.04
C ASP A 85 -4.72 -0.13 11.97
N GLU A 86 -3.41 -0.09 11.69
CA GLU A 86 -2.65 1.16 11.60
C GLU A 86 -3.15 2.07 10.46
N PRO A 87 -3.29 1.61 9.19
CA PRO A 87 -3.82 2.46 8.14
C PRO A 87 -5.28 2.88 8.38
N ILE A 88 -6.12 2.05 8.99
CA ILE A 88 -7.49 2.42 9.36
C ILE A 88 -7.48 3.63 10.30
N ALA A 89 -6.63 3.59 11.33
CA ALA A 89 -6.48 4.69 12.27
C ALA A 89 -5.84 5.93 11.62
N HIS A 90 -4.78 5.74 10.83
CA HIS A 90 -4.02 6.82 10.21
C HIS A 90 -4.86 7.66 9.24
N TYR A 91 -5.63 7.01 8.36
CA TYR A 91 -6.49 7.71 7.40
C TYR A 91 -7.87 8.08 7.97
N GLY A 92 -8.20 7.60 9.17
CA GLY A 92 -9.51 7.82 9.79
C GLY A 92 -10.64 7.22 8.95
N ILE A 93 -10.46 5.97 8.50
CA ILE A 93 -11.39 5.32 7.57
C ILE A 93 -12.73 5.11 8.26
N PRO A 94 -13.84 5.67 7.74
CA PRO A 94 -15.13 5.63 8.42
C PRO A 94 -15.74 4.23 8.35
N ALA A 95 -16.54 3.88 9.36
CA ALA A 95 -17.19 2.56 9.44
C ALA A 95 -18.06 2.24 8.22
N GLU A 96 -18.72 3.24 7.62
CA GLU A 96 -19.53 3.05 6.40
C GLU A 96 -18.70 2.57 5.19
N VAL A 97 -17.39 2.85 5.17
CA VAL A 97 -16.45 2.30 4.19
C VAL A 97 -16.04 0.88 4.59
N LEU A 98 -15.61 0.68 5.85
CA LEU A 98 -15.09 -0.62 6.33
C LEU A 98 -16.12 -1.76 6.24
N VAL A 99 -17.37 -1.50 6.59
CA VAL A 99 -18.46 -2.49 6.55
C VAL A 99 -18.63 -3.09 5.15
N ARG A 100 -18.37 -2.31 4.08
CA ARG A 100 -18.48 -2.78 2.70
C ARG A 100 -17.28 -3.58 2.22
N LEU A 101 -16.15 -3.47 2.92
CA LEU A 101 -14.90 -4.16 2.59
C LEU A 101 -14.75 -5.49 3.33
N GLY A 102 -15.61 -5.77 4.31
CA GLY A 102 -15.47 -6.93 5.19
C GLY A 102 -14.30 -6.81 6.18
N ALA A 103 -13.64 -5.65 6.22
CA ALA A 103 -12.62 -5.32 7.22
C ALA A 103 -13.29 -5.16 8.59
N ARG A 104 -12.82 -5.90 9.59
CA ARG A 104 -13.26 -5.82 10.99
C ARG A 104 -12.19 -5.22 11.85
#